data_AF-A0A497CQ86-F1
#
_entry.id   AF-A0A497CQ86-F1
#
_cell.length_a   1.000
_cell.length_b   1.000
_cell.length_c   1.000
_cell.angle_alpha   90.00
_cell.angle_beta   90.00
_cell.angle_gamma   90.00
#
_symmetry.space_group_name_H-M   'P 1'
#
loop_
_entity.id
_entity.type
_entity.pdbx_description
1 polymer ?
#
loop_
_entity_poly.entity_id
_entity_poly.type
_entity_poly.pdbx_seq_one_letter_code
_entity_poly.pdbx_strand_id
1 'polypeptide(L)'
;MIGTLAAKKPVSQAEAIRRATEKSVRARNLYTEQTVAELTAMLTDAEGEVRRAILKYKSLGSLPDNKLAALEGLKKLQADIREATSRLHRDQTLLFRKTAKASFRQGVYRGIDEFAAAQLPFYRDLTPEGIDKLATRVFTIVDTDALDFMTNYNLVLAGDVHRELADGIKRTVMNGIATGKGVEDIVRDLGRVVKDPESFRHAGSKVFSKAQYRMEVIARTEVLRAHNQGRIKFHNQVGVQKLEWMTMEDERVCPICGPLDGKVFDTGRFPRQPAHPNCRCTSVVAWPLVICGGELGTKAAAEPDACILPPQAIEKQAMAKSKEDAKLKAAFESGQIADLNTLTVKQLQTLAKQNGVSIARTKADFIKLLDQVEPGFDHSDLTGAALKAKLKEHKIGLLRTKDDLIKLLAEKQTALKQAQQLAEQLKKVPAAGGLQDLTVVELKEMAKTKGVSLNMTKQDVIDLLDELEPGVDHSGLKGKSLLAAKKKHHIGPLKNKQQLIEALQKAAGEELAEMAKQEAVEAAKKEALKKAKESLEQAAAKVVVPETPSGYADFLSAVKEAEKAIAGGAELPQELLESRAKELTLKKK
;
A
#
# COMPACT_ATOMS: atom_id res chain seq x y z
N MET A 1 -34.95 62.46 14.89
CA MET A 1 -35.63 61.16 14.99
C MET A 1 -34.64 60.07 14.61
N ILE A 2 -34.03 59.44 15.63
CA ILE A 2 -32.94 58.47 15.47
C ILE A 2 -33.56 57.07 15.54
N GLY A 3 -33.36 56.28 14.49
CA GLY A 3 -33.84 54.91 14.38
C GLY A 3 -33.17 53.98 15.38
N THR A 4 -33.98 53.44 16.28
CA THR A 4 -33.63 52.29 17.11
C THR A 4 -33.54 51.05 16.23
N LEU A 5 -32.31 50.62 15.94
CA LEU A 5 -32.00 49.27 15.48
C LEU A 5 -32.57 48.29 16.50
N ALA A 6 -33.68 47.63 16.14
CA ALA A 6 -34.24 46.55 16.93
C ALA A 6 -33.18 45.45 17.07
N ALA A 7 -32.62 45.32 18.27
CA ALA A 7 -31.76 44.20 18.63
C ALA A 7 -32.54 42.91 18.37
N LYS A 8 -32.14 42.14 17.35
CA LYS A 8 -32.72 40.83 17.04
C LYS A 8 -32.66 39.99 18.31
N LYS A 9 -33.83 39.55 18.81
CA LYS A 9 -33.91 38.59 19.92
C LYS A 9 -32.96 37.41 19.64
N PRO A 10 -32.17 36.96 20.63
CA PRO A 10 -31.34 35.78 20.46
C PRO A 10 -32.22 34.58 20.14
N VAL A 11 -31.89 33.87 19.06
CA VAL A 11 -32.61 32.69 18.59
C VAL A 11 -32.46 31.59 19.64
N SER A 12 -33.55 30.93 20.02
CA SER A 12 -33.47 29.78 20.94
C SER A 12 -32.60 28.66 20.35
N GLN A 13 -31.92 27.87 21.20
CA GLN A 13 -31.06 26.78 20.71
C GLN A 13 -31.83 25.79 19.81
N ALA A 14 -33.06 25.44 20.18
CA ALA A 14 -33.93 24.58 19.36
C ALA A 14 -34.23 25.19 17.98
N GLU A 15 -34.43 26.49 17.91
CA GLU A 15 -34.68 27.18 16.64
C GLU A 15 -33.41 27.37 15.81
N ALA A 16 -32.24 27.57 16.45
CA ALA A 16 -30.95 27.59 15.79
C ALA A 16 -30.64 26.23 15.12
N ILE A 17 -30.87 25.12 15.85
CA ILE A 17 -30.72 23.76 15.33
C ILE A 17 -31.65 23.55 14.14
N ARG A 18 -32.95 23.85 14.27
CA ARG A 18 -33.92 23.68 13.16
C ARG A 18 -33.50 24.44 11.90
N ARG A 19 -33.11 25.72 12.04
CA ARG A 19 -32.69 26.55 10.90
C ARG A 19 -31.41 26.01 10.23
N ALA A 20 -30.45 25.52 11.02
CA ALA A 20 -29.22 24.92 10.51
C ALA A 20 -29.52 23.64 9.73
N THR A 21 -30.33 22.74 10.29
CA THR A 21 -30.77 21.51 9.63
C THR A 21 -31.56 21.79 8.35
N GLU A 22 -32.49 22.75 8.35
CA GLU A 22 -33.24 23.13 7.15
C GLU A 22 -32.32 23.63 6.03
N LYS A 23 -31.34 24.49 6.36
CA LYS A 23 -30.33 24.98 5.41
C LYS A 23 -29.53 23.82 4.81
N SER A 24 -29.11 22.88 5.66
CA SER A 24 -28.36 21.68 5.26
C SER A 24 -29.17 20.77 4.33
N VAL A 25 -30.44 20.51 4.66
CA VAL A 25 -31.36 19.70 3.84
C VAL A 25 -31.60 20.34 2.48
N ARG A 26 -31.89 21.65 2.42
CA ARG A 26 -32.08 22.37 1.15
C ARG A 26 -30.87 22.28 0.25
N ALA A 27 -29.69 22.52 0.81
CA ALA A 27 -28.46 22.43 0.06
C ALA A 27 -28.16 20.99 -0.40
N ARG A 28 -28.62 19.95 0.33
CA ARG A 28 -28.42 18.54 -0.03
C ARG A 28 -29.27 18.22 -1.24
N ASN A 29 -30.55 18.58 -1.16
CA ASN A 29 -31.49 18.37 -2.25
C ASN A 29 -31.02 19.10 -3.52
N LEU A 30 -30.55 20.35 -3.41
CA LEU A 30 -29.98 21.09 -4.54
C LEU A 30 -28.79 20.36 -5.18
N TYR A 31 -27.85 19.84 -4.37
CA TYR A 31 -26.71 19.09 -4.88
C TYR A 31 -27.13 17.79 -5.57
N THR A 32 -28.10 17.07 -5.00
CA THR A 32 -28.71 15.88 -5.59
C THR A 32 -29.38 16.21 -6.91
N GLU A 33 -30.19 17.26 -6.98
CA GLU A 33 -30.87 17.71 -8.19
C GLU A 33 -29.87 18.07 -9.30
N GLN A 34 -28.80 18.80 -8.98
CA GLN A 34 -27.72 19.10 -9.93
C GLN A 34 -27.05 17.85 -10.47
N THR A 35 -26.75 16.88 -9.59
CA THR A 35 -26.13 15.61 -9.98
C THR A 35 -27.06 14.78 -10.87
N VAL A 36 -28.35 14.73 -10.55
CA VAL A 36 -29.37 14.04 -11.35
C VAL A 36 -29.52 14.70 -12.72
N ALA A 37 -29.51 16.03 -12.79
CA ALA A 37 -29.57 16.76 -14.05
C ALA A 37 -28.36 16.44 -14.94
N GLU A 38 -27.14 16.41 -14.38
CA GLU A 38 -25.92 16.07 -15.12
C GLU A 38 -25.94 14.62 -15.63
N LEU A 39 -26.36 13.66 -14.79
CA LEU A 39 -26.51 12.25 -15.20
C LEU A 39 -27.58 12.07 -16.28
N THR A 40 -28.67 12.81 -16.19
CA THR A 40 -29.76 12.78 -17.18
C THR A 40 -29.31 13.36 -18.51
N ALA A 41 -28.55 14.47 -18.50
CA ALA A 41 -27.97 15.04 -19.71
C ALA A 41 -27.05 14.05 -20.44
N MET A 42 -26.18 13.34 -19.70
CA MET A 42 -25.33 12.28 -20.28
C MET A 42 -26.16 11.17 -20.94
N LEU A 43 -27.27 10.77 -20.32
CA LEU A 43 -28.19 9.78 -20.89
C LEU A 43 -28.84 10.31 -22.18
N THR A 44 -29.32 11.55 -22.19
CA THR A 44 -29.92 12.18 -23.36
C THR A 44 -28.92 12.32 -24.51
N ASP A 45 -27.67 12.66 -24.22
CA ASP A 45 -26.61 12.75 -25.24
C ASP A 45 -26.31 11.39 -25.86
N ALA A 46 -26.19 10.35 -25.04
CA ALA A 46 -25.98 8.97 -25.50
C ALA A 46 -27.18 8.46 -26.32
N GLU A 47 -28.41 8.75 -25.89
CA GLU A 47 -29.62 8.46 -26.66
C GLU A 47 -29.57 9.15 -28.04
N GLY A 48 -29.14 10.42 -28.07
CA GLY A 48 -28.95 11.18 -29.30
C GLY A 48 -27.91 10.56 -30.23
N GLU A 49 -26.78 10.08 -29.69
CA GLU A 49 -25.75 9.36 -30.46
C GLU A 49 -26.30 8.07 -31.08
N VAL A 50 -27.00 7.25 -30.28
CA VAL A 50 -27.62 6.01 -30.74
C VAL A 50 -28.67 6.30 -31.83
N ARG A 51 -29.51 7.32 -31.64
CA ARG A 51 -30.51 7.73 -32.63
C ARG A 51 -29.85 8.17 -33.94
N ARG A 52 -28.77 8.94 -33.88
CA ARG A 52 -27.99 9.34 -35.08
C ARG A 52 -27.38 8.13 -35.78
N ALA A 53 -26.84 7.17 -35.04
CA ALA A 53 -26.28 5.95 -35.61
C ALA A 53 -27.35 5.12 -36.35
N ILE A 54 -28.52 4.95 -35.72
CA ILE A 54 -29.68 4.26 -36.34
C ILE A 54 -30.16 4.99 -37.59
N LEU A 55 -30.30 6.32 -37.53
CA LEU A 55 -30.71 7.12 -38.69
C LEU A 55 -29.70 7.03 -39.84
N LYS A 56 -28.40 7.08 -39.53
CA LYS A 56 -27.33 6.91 -40.53
C LYS A 56 -27.42 5.55 -41.21
N TYR A 57 -27.67 4.48 -40.45
CA TYR A 57 -27.90 3.15 -41.00
C TYR A 57 -29.14 3.13 -41.90
N LYS A 58 -30.26 3.73 -41.46
CA LYS A 58 -31.49 3.84 -42.26
C LYS A 58 -31.30 4.64 -43.56
N SER A 59 -30.46 5.69 -43.53
CA SER A 59 -30.20 6.54 -44.70
C SER A 59 -29.33 5.87 -45.79
N LEU A 60 -28.78 4.68 -45.54
CA LEU A 60 -28.01 3.93 -46.54
C LEU A 60 -28.88 3.36 -47.68
N GLY A 61 -30.21 3.52 -47.64
CA GLY A 61 -31.14 3.12 -48.71
C GLY A 61 -31.36 1.60 -48.78
N SER A 62 -31.92 1.10 -49.90
CA SER A 62 -31.88 -0.34 -50.19
C SER A 62 -30.42 -0.72 -50.40
N LEU A 63 -29.84 -1.39 -49.41
CA LEU A 63 -28.53 -2.01 -49.56
C LEU A 63 -28.56 -2.88 -50.83
N PRO A 64 -27.47 -2.95 -51.61
CA PRO A 64 -27.45 -3.77 -52.81
C PRO A 64 -27.87 -5.21 -52.46
N ASP A 65 -28.38 -5.99 -53.41
CA ASP A 65 -28.80 -7.39 -53.18
C ASP A 65 -27.69 -8.30 -52.58
N ASN A 66 -26.47 -7.77 -52.44
CA ASN A 66 -25.41 -8.36 -51.66
C ASN A 66 -25.69 -8.31 -50.13
N LYS A 67 -26.14 -9.46 -49.60
CA LYS A 67 -26.32 -9.70 -48.14
C LYS A 67 -25.09 -9.30 -47.28
N LEU A 68 -23.90 -9.22 -47.87
CA LEU A 68 -22.65 -8.86 -47.20
C LEU A 68 -22.55 -7.37 -46.82
N ALA A 69 -22.95 -6.44 -47.68
CA ALA A 69 -22.91 -5.00 -47.36
C ALA A 69 -23.95 -4.63 -46.29
N ALA A 70 -25.11 -5.29 -46.32
CA ALA A 70 -26.13 -5.16 -45.28
C ALA A 70 -25.63 -5.61 -43.90
N LEU A 71 -24.92 -6.74 -43.87
CA LEU A 71 -24.32 -7.30 -42.67
C LEU A 71 -23.17 -6.43 -42.13
N GLU A 72 -22.34 -5.86 -43.00
CA GLU A 72 -21.31 -4.90 -42.62
C GLU A 72 -21.89 -3.61 -42.04
N GLY A 73 -22.98 -3.09 -42.64
CA GLY A 73 -23.71 -1.95 -42.11
C GLY A 73 -24.29 -2.20 -40.71
N LEU A 74 -24.86 -3.38 -40.47
CA LEU A 74 -25.36 -3.78 -39.15
C LEU A 74 -24.23 -3.95 -38.12
N LYS A 75 -23.11 -4.56 -38.52
CA LYS A 75 -21.92 -4.67 -37.65
C LYS A 75 -21.40 -3.29 -37.26
N LYS A 76 -21.38 -2.34 -38.19
CA LYS A 76 -20.99 -0.96 -37.92
C LYS A 76 -21.96 -0.27 -36.96
N LEU A 77 -23.27 -0.39 -37.20
CA LEU A 77 -24.27 0.14 -36.28
C LEU A 77 -24.11 -0.44 -34.87
N GLN A 78 -23.90 -1.76 -34.76
CA GLN A 78 -23.65 -2.43 -33.49
C GLN A 78 -22.39 -1.89 -32.80
N ALA A 79 -21.32 -1.63 -33.55
CA ALA A 79 -20.09 -1.04 -33.03
C ALA A 79 -20.32 0.39 -32.52
N ASP A 80 -21.02 1.23 -33.30
CA ASP A 80 -21.33 2.62 -32.94
C ASP A 80 -22.19 2.67 -31.66
N ILE A 81 -23.23 1.82 -31.56
CA ILE A 81 -24.07 1.72 -30.34
C ILE A 81 -23.26 1.24 -29.14
N ARG A 82 -22.39 0.24 -29.34
CA ARG A 82 -21.52 -0.27 -28.28
C ARG A 82 -20.56 0.82 -27.79
N GLU A 83 -19.99 1.62 -28.70
CA GLU A 83 -19.12 2.72 -28.35
C GLU A 83 -19.84 3.78 -27.52
N ALA A 84 -21.01 4.25 -27.97
CA ALA A 84 -21.83 5.22 -27.25
C ALA A 84 -22.18 4.72 -25.84
N THR A 85 -22.63 3.47 -25.72
CA THR A 85 -22.97 2.85 -24.43
C THR A 85 -21.73 2.70 -23.52
N SER A 86 -20.58 2.33 -24.08
CA SER A 86 -19.33 2.17 -23.32
C SER A 86 -18.78 3.51 -22.84
N ARG A 87 -18.92 4.57 -23.64
CA ARG A 87 -18.56 5.94 -23.27
C ARG A 87 -19.45 6.44 -22.14
N LEU A 88 -20.77 6.34 -22.30
CA LEU A 88 -21.74 6.67 -21.25
C LEU A 88 -21.40 6.00 -19.92
N HIS A 89 -21.15 4.69 -19.94
CA HIS A 89 -20.80 3.93 -18.74
C HIS A 89 -19.52 4.47 -18.07
N ARG A 90 -18.48 4.79 -18.85
CA ARG A 90 -17.23 5.37 -18.32
C ARG A 90 -17.46 6.75 -17.71
N ASP A 91 -18.18 7.62 -18.40
CA ASP A 91 -18.42 8.99 -17.97
C ASP A 91 -19.28 9.04 -16.70
N GLN A 92 -20.36 8.26 -16.66
CA GLN A 92 -21.16 8.10 -15.46
C GLN A 92 -20.35 7.51 -14.30
N THR A 93 -19.50 6.51 -14.55
CA THR A 93 -18.63 5.94 -13.50
C THR A 93 -17.70 7.01 -12.90
N LEU A 94 -17.10 7.85 -13.74
CA LEU A 94 -16.24 8.94 -13.30
C LEU A 94 -17.04 10.00 -12.51
N LEU A 95 -18.23 10.37 -13.00
CA LEU A 95 -19.10 11.31 -12.32
C LEU A 95 -19.55 10.78 -10.95
N PHE A 96 -19.96 9.51 -10.85
CA PHE A 96 -20.33 8.87 -9.58
C PHE A 96 -19.16 8.86 -8.59
N ARG A 97 -17.93 8.54 -9.04
CA ARG A 97 -16.75 8.57 -8.18
C ARG A 97 -16.49 9.98 -7.62
N LYS A 98 -16.61 11.00 -8.47
CA LYS A 98 -16.43 12.41 -8.10
C LYS A 98 -17.53 12.89 -7.15
N THR A 99 -18.79 12.64 -7.50
CA THR A 99 -19.97 13.14 -6.77
C THR A 99 -20.17 12.41 -5.45
N ALA A 100 -19.89 11.10 -5.36
CA ALA A 100 -19.92 10.39 -4.10
C ALA A 100 -18.93 11.00 -3.09
N LYS A 101 -17.67 11.23 -3.50
CA LYS A 101 -16.66 11.86 -2.64
C LYS A 101 -17.09 13.27 -2.21
N ALA A 102 -17.58 14.08 -3.14
CA ALA A 102 -18.04 15.43 -2.86
C ALA A 102 -19.26 15.45 -1.94
N SER A 103 -20.24 14.58 -2.16
CA SER A 103 -21.43 14.42 -1.32
C SER A 103 -21.07 14.04 0.11
N PHE A 104 -20.21 13.04 0.29
CA PHE A 104 -19.73 12.66 1.63
C PHE A 104 -19.01 13.83 2.32
N ARG A 105 -18.10 14.51 1.61
CA ARG A 105 -17.39 15.68 2.17
C ARG A 105 -18.36 16.78 2.57
N GLN A 106 -19.34 17.06 1.72
CA GLN A 106 -20.34 18.09 1.96
C GLN A 106 -21.26 17.72 3.12
N GLY A 107 -21.66 16.45 3.27
CA GLY A 107 -22.42 15.96 4.41
C GLY A 107 -21.65 16.15 5.72
N VAL A 108 -20.38 15.76 5.75
CA VAL A 108 -19.50 15.96 6.93
C VAL A 108 -19.33 17.45 7.25
N TYR A 109 -19.02 18.27 6.23
CA TYR A 109 -18.89 19.72 6.39
C TYR A 109 -20.15 20.32 7.01
N ARG A 110 -21.32 19.95 6.51
CA ARG A 110 -22.59 20.49 7.01
C ARG A 110 -22.94 19.98 8.39
N GLY A 111 -22.66 18.72 8.72
CA GLY A 111 -22.83 18.23 10.08
C GLY A 111 -21.98 19.03 11.07
N ILE A 112 -20.73 19.34 10.71
CA ILE A 112 -19.85 20.19 11.51
C ILE A 112 -20.40 21.64 11.59
N ASP A 113 -20.88 22.21 10.48
CA ASP A 113 -21.51 23.54 10.42
C ASP A 113 -22.78 23.60 11.31
N GLU A 114 -23.59 22.54 11.30
CA GLU A 114 -24.76 22.40 12.17
C GLU A 114 -24.37 22.38 13.65
N PHE A 115 -23.32 21.64 14.02
CA PHE A 115 -22.80 21.62 15.38
C PHE A 115 -22.23 22.98 15.80
N ALA A 116 -21.54 23.68 14.89
CA ALA A 116 -21.01 25.02 15.15
C ALA A 116 -22.15 26.04 15.32
N ALA A 117 -23.15 26.00 14.44
CA ALA A 117 -24.35 26.84 14.51
C ALA A 117 -25.18 26.56 15.78
N ALA A 118 -25.24 25.31 16.22
CA ALA A 118 -25.90 24.90 17.47
C ALA A 118 -25.10 25.27 18.74
N GLN A 119 -23.93 25.89 18.58
CA GLN A 119 -23.03 26.29 19.67
C GLN A 119 -22.66 25.11 20.59
N LEU A 120 -22.54 23.91 20.00
CA LEU A 120 -22.08 22.77 20.76
C LEU A 120 -20.64 23.02 21.23
N PRO A 121 -20.27 22.54 22.43
CA PRO A 121 -18.89 22.53 22.87
C PRO A 121 -17.97 22.00 21.75
N PHE A 122 -16.79 22.61 21.55
CA PHE A 122 -15.79 22.30 20.49
C PHE A 122 -16.10 22.78 19.08
N TYR A 123 -17.38 22.97 18.75
CA TYR A 123 -17.77 23.45 17.43
C TYR A 123 -18.09 24.94 17.43
N ARG A 124 -18.46 25.51 18.59
CA ARG A 124 -18.90 26.91 18.74
C ARG A 124 -17.92 27.96 18.20
N ASP A 125 -16.61 27.67 18.26
CA ASP A 125 -15.53 28.62 17.90
C ASP A 125 -14.93 28.29 16.51
N LEU A 126 -15.50 27.36 15.76
CA LEU A 126 -14.99 26.98 14.44
C LEU A 126 -15.28 28.07 13.40
N THR A 127 -14.22 28.55 12.74
CA THR A 127 -14.35 29.39 11.55
C THR A 127 -14.75 28.54 10.33
N PRO A 128 -15.26 29.14 9.24
CA PRO A 128 -15.52 28.41 7.99
C PRO A 128 -14.32 27.61 7.48
N GLU A 129 -13.10 28.17 7.62
CA GLU A 129 -11.85 27.47 7.30
C GLU A 129 -11.56 26.33 8.27
N GLY A 130 -11.91 26.47 9.54
CA GLY A 130 -11.82 25.41 10.54
C GLY A 130 -12.73 24.23 10.22
N ILE A 131 -13.98 24.52 9.81
CA ILE A 131 -14.95 23.51 9.36
C ILE A 131 -14.42 22.79 8.11
N ASP A 132 -13.93 23.52 7.12
CA ASP A 132 -13.38 22.92 5.89
C ASP A 132 -12.15 22.04 6.17
N LYS A 133 -11.24 22.52 7.03
CA LYS A 133 -10.07 21.73 7.46
C LYS A 133 -10.50 20.45 8.17
N LEU A 134 -11.47 20.53 9.10
CA LEU A 134 -11.95 19.37 9.83
C LEU A 134 -12.63 18.37 8.88
N ALA A 135 -13.51 18.84 7.99
CA ALA A 135 -14.17 18.01 6.99
C ALA A 135 -13.17 17.36 6.02
N THR A 136 -12.11 18.06 5.63
CA THR A 136 -11.05 17.52 4.78
C THR A 136 -10.25 16.43 5.50
N ARG A 137 -9.89 16.66 6.77
CA ARG A 137 -9.07 15.75 7.56
C ARG A 137 -9.70 14.38 7.70
N VAL A 138 -11.03 14.29 7.81
CA VAL A 138 -11.77 13.01 7.88
C VAL A 138 -11.45 12.09 6.71
N PHE A 139 -11.17 12.61 5.51
CA PHE A 139 -10.80 11.81 4.33
C PHE A 139 -9.30 11.48 4.22
N THR A 140 -8.49 12.04 5.10
CA THR A 140 -7.05 11.78 5.16
C THR A 140 -6.68 10.82 6.29
N ILE A 141 -7.62 10.51 7.18
CA ILE A 141 -7.41 9.61 8.31
C ILE A 141 -7.45 8.18 7.80
N VAL A 142 -6.32 7.50 7.90
CA VAL A 142 -6.24 6.05 7.76
C VAL A 142 -6.98 5.41 8.94
N ASP A 143 -7.84 4.45 8.67
CA ASP A 143 -8.51 3.65 9.70
C ASP A 143 -7.47 2.76 10.41
N THR A 144 -6.82 3.33 11.41
CA THR A 144 -5.75 2.66 12.15
C THR A 144 -6.26 1.43 12.90
N ASP A 145 -7.54 1.39 13.27
CA ASP A 145 -8.15 0.23 13.92
C ASP A 145 -8.37 -0.92 12.92
N ALA A 146 -8.73 -0.62 11.68
CA ALA A 146 -8.76 -1.59 10.59
C ALA A 146 -7.36 -2.17 10.30
N LEU A 147 -6.32 -1.32 10.30
CA LEU A 147 -4.93 -1.78 10.14
C LEU A 147 -4.46 -2.63 11.33
N ASP A 148 -4.76 -2.22 12.57
CA ASP A 148 -4.45 -2.96 13.79
C ASP A 148 -5.10 -4.35 13.77
N PHE A 149 -6.34 -4.45 13.27
CA PHE A 149 -7.02 -5.71 13.08
C PHE A 149 -6.29 -6.60 12.06
N MET A 150 -6.09 -6.08 10.83
CA MET A 150 -5.49 -6.85 9.73
C MET A 150 -4.13 -7.42 10.12
N THR A 151 -3.38 -6.62 10.84
CA THR A 151 -2.10 -6.98 11.40
C THR A 151 -2.12 -8.28 12.22
N ASN A 152 -3.12 -8.47 13.09
CA ASN A 152 -3.23 -9.66 13.95
C ASN A 152 -4.09 -10.76 13.31
N TYR A 153 -4.79 -10.45 12.22
CA TYR A 153 -5.65 -11.38 11.51
C TYR A 153 -4.87 -12.29 10.57
N ASN A 154 -5.25 -13.58 10.54
CA ASN A 154 -4.75 -14.54 9.56
C ASN A 154 -5.73 -14.64 8.38
N LEU A 155 -5.23 -14.47 7.15
CA LEU A 155 -6.04 -14.43 5.93
C LEU A 155 -6.48 -15.83 5.51
N VAL A 156 -7.63 -16.26 6.02
CA VAL A 156 -8.21 -17.58 5.71
C VAL A 156 -8.59 -17.70 4.22
N LEU A 157 -9.05 -16.61 3.59
CA LEU A 157 -9.46 -16.64 2.18
C LEU A 157 -8.31 -16.83 1.18
N ALA A 158 -7.07 -16.64 1.63
CA ALA A 158 -5.90 -16.96 0.81
C ALA A 158 -5.78 -18.48 0.55
N GLY A 159 -6.45 -19.33 1.35
CA GLY A 159 -6.44 -20.79 1.21
C GLY A 159 -5.09 -21.41 1.54
N ASP A 160 -4.88 -22.64 1.05
CA ASP A 160 -3.65 -23.40 1.28
C ASP A 160 -2.53 -22.93 0.35
N VAL A 161 -2.06 -21.70 0.56
CA VAL A 161 -0.92 -21.12 -0.16
C VAL A 161 0.34 -21.14 0.70
N HIS A 162 1.51 -21.08 0.04
CA HIS A 162 2.76 -20.92 0.76
C HIS A 162 2.77 -19.63 1.58
N ARG A 163 3.40 -19.66 2.76
CA ARG A 163 3.35 -18.56 3.74
C ARG A 163 3.79 -17.21 3.16
N GLU A 164 4.81 -17.21 2.31
CA GLU A 164 5.31 -16.00 1.65
C GLU A 164 4.25 -15.34 0.75
N LEU A 165 3.45 -16.16 0.04
CA LEU A 165 2.35 -15.66 -0.79
C LEU A 165 1.22 -15.12 0.09
N ALA A 166 0.86 -15.83 1.17
CA ALA A 166 -0.12 -15.33 2.14
C ALA A 166 0.30 -13.98 2.75
N ASP A 167 1.55 -13.86 3.17
CA ASP A 167 2.12 -12.63 3.73
C ASP A 167 2.19 -11.51 2.68
N GLY A 168 2.49 -11.85 1.42
CA GLY A 168 2.45 -10.93 0.29
C GLY A 168 1.05 -10.37 0.04
N ILE A 169 0.04 -11.25 -0.05
CA ILE A 169 -1.37 -10.89 -0.22
C ILE A 169 -1.82 -9.98 0.93
N LYS A 170 -1.50 -10.37 2.18
CA LYS A 170 -1.80 -9.59 3.37
C LYS A 170 -1.24 -8.18 3.31
N ARG A 171 0.03 -8.06 2.96
CA ARG A 171 0.72 -6.77 2.85
C ARG A 171 0.10 -5.89 1.76
N THR A 172 -0.27 -6.47 0.62
CA THR A 172 -0.93 -5.75 -0.46
C THR A 172 -2.29 -5.20 -0.04
N VAL A 173 -3.11 -6.02 0.63
CA VAL A 173 -4.42 -5.57 1.15
C VAL A 173 -4.23 -4.49 2.23
N MET A 174 -3.31 -4.69 3.18
CA MET A 174 -3.00 -3.70 4.21
C MET A 174 -2.52 -2.37 3.62
N ASN A 175 -1.61 -2.41 2.64
CA ASN A 175 -1.15 -1.21 1.94
C ASN A 175 -2.29 -0.53 1.18
N GLY A 176 -3.19 -1.32 0.59
CA GLY A 176 -4.41 -0.81 -0.04
C GLY A 176 -5.27 0.00 0.92
N ILE A 177 -5.54 -0.54 2.11
CA ILE A 177 -6.29 0.13 3.18
C ILE A 177 -5.54 1.39 3.64
N ALA A 178 -4.24 1.27 3.91
CA ALA A 178 -3.41 2.37 4.40
C ALA A 178 -3.30 3.55 3.43
N THR A 179 -3.37 3.27 2.13
CA THR A 179 -3.25 4.30 1.07
C THR A 179 -4.60 4.71 0.48
N GLY A 180 -5.71 4.15 0.98
CA GLY A 180 -7.06 4.45 0.48
C GLY A 180 -7.30 3.99 -0.97
N LYS A 181 -6.61 2.95 -1.44
CA LYS A 181 -6.80 2.39 -2.78
C LYS A 181 -8.16 1.73 -2.91
N GLY A 182 -8.77 1.86 -4.08
CA GLY A 182 -9.97 1.11 -4.43
C GLY A 182 -9.69 -0.39 -4.53
N VAL A 183 -10.73 -1.20 -4.39
CA VAL A 183 -10.63 -2.67 -4.52
C VAL A 183 -9.98 -3.07 -5.83
N GLU A 184 -10.33 -2.43 -6.95
CA GLU A 184 -9.76 -2.72 -8.28
C GLU A 184 -8.24 -2.54 -8.30
N ASP A 185 -7.73 -1.46 -7.71
CA ASP A 185 -6.30 -1.19 -7.61
C ASP A 185 -5.61 -2.22 -6.71
N ILE A 186 -6.24 -2.62 -5.62
CA ILE A 186 -5.74 -3.67 -4.73
C ILE A 186 -5.66 -4.99 -5.49
N VAL A 187 -6.68 -5.34 -6.28
CA VAL A 187 -6.67 -6.55 -7.10
C VAL A 187 -5.55 -6.51 -8.14
N ARG A 188 -5.32 -5.36 -8.79
CA ARG A 188 -4.18 -5.18 -9.71
C ARG A 188 -2.84 -5.40 -9.00
N ASP A 189 -2.69 -4.87 -7.78
CA ASP A 189 -1.47 -5.07 -6.99
C ASP A 189 -1.33 -6.53 -6.53
N LEU A 190 -2.43 -7.23 -6.25
CA LEU A 190 -2.41 -8.67 -5.95
C LEU A 190 -1.94 -9.49 -7.16
N GLY A 191 -2.33 -9.09 -8.37
CA GLY A 191 -1.86 -9.73 -9.61
C GLY A 191 -0.34 -9.68 -9.79
N ARG A 192 0.35 -8.71 -9.18
CA ARG A 192 1.83 -8.64 -9.18
C ARG A 192 2.48 -9.58 -8.16
N VAL A 193 1.73 -9.96 -7.12
CA VAL A 193 2.19 -10.84 -6.04
C VAL A 193 1.91 -12.31 -6.38
N VAL A 194 0.78 -12.59 -7.03
CA VAL A 194 0.38 -13.92 -7.48
C VAL A 194 1.12 -14.28 -8.77
N LYS A 195 2.25 -15.00 -8.64
CA LYS A 195 3.07 -15.42 -9.79
C LYS A 195 2.48 -16.58 -10.59
N ASP A 196 1.74 -17.47 -9.94
CA ASP A 196 1.06 -18.60 -10.57
C ASP A 196 -0.46 -18.47 -10.37
N PRO A 197 -1.16 -17.83 -11.33
CA PRO A 197 -2.60 -17.63 -11.25
C PRO A 197 -3.39 -18.94 -11.23
N GLU A 198 -2.96 -19.99 -11.93
CA GLU A 198 -3.71 -21.24 -12.00
C GLU A 198 -3.62 -21.99 -10.68
N SER A 199 -2.42 -22.20 -10.12
CA SER A 199 -2.30 -22.79 -8.78
C SER A 199 -3.07 -21.96 -7.74
N PHE A 200 -2.97 -20.63 -7.84
CA PHE A 200 -3.73 -19.75 -6.95
C PHE A 200 -5.23 -19.84 -7.15
N ARG A 201 -5.75 -20.21 -8.31
CA ARG A 201 -7.19 -20.46 -8.51
C ARG A 201 -7.67 -21.69 -7.72
N HIS A 202 -6.79 -22.65 -7.50
CA HIS A 202 -7.07 -23.94 -6.87
C HIS A 202 -6.71 -24.03 -5.38
N ALA A 203 -5.97 -23.07 -4.82
CA ALA A 203 -5.50 -23.17 -3.43
C ALA A 203 -6.66 -23.21 -2.39
N GLY A 204 -6.78 -24.30 -1.63
CA GLY A 204 -7.84 -24.49 -0.63
C GLY A 204 -9.07 -25.27 -1.14
N SER A 205 -10.12 -25.33 -0.33
CA SER A 205 -11.27 -26.23 -0.57
C SER A 205 -12.23 -25.81 -1.69
N LYS A 206 -12.19 -24.54 -2.12
CA LYS A 206 -13.07 -24.00 -3.17
C LYS A 206 -12.24 -23.54 -4.37
N VAL A 207 -12.50 -24.15 -5.52
CA VAL A 207 -11.89 -23.76 -6.80
C VAL A 207 -12.68 -22.59 -7.41
N PHE A 208 -11.98 -21.51 -7.75
CA PHE A 208 -12.59 -20.32 -8.37
C PHE A 208 -12.62 -20.45 -9.90
N SER A 209 -13.50 -19.73 -10.58
CA SER A 209 -13.54 -19.72 -12.05
C SER A 209 -12.31 -19.10 -12.68
N LYS A 210 -11.77 -18.04 -12.06
CA LYS A 210 -10.56 -17.33 -12.48
C LYS A 210 -9.75 -16.88 -11.27
N ALA A 211 -8.43 -16.84 -11.40
CA ALA A 211 -7.54 -16.26 -10.37
C ALA A 211 -7.90 -14.80 -10.07
N GLN A 212 -8.21 -14.01 -11.10
CA GLN A 212 -8.65 -12.63 -10.98
C GLN A 212 -9.91 -12.50 -10.09
N TYR A 213 -10.90 -13.35 -10.33
CA TYR A 213 -12.12 -13.35 -9.54
C TYR A 213 -11.85 -13.71 -8.07
N ARG A 214 -10.96 -14.67 -7.83
CA ARG A 214 -10.50 -14.98 -6.46
C ARG A 214 -9.84 -13.79 -5.78
N MET A 215 -8.92 -13.10 -6.47
CA MET A 215 -8.26 -11.91 -5.94
C MET A 215 -9.28 -10.81 -5.61
N GLU A 216 -10.30 -10.63 -6.43
CA GLU A 216 -11.40 -9.71 -6.14
C GLU A 216 -12.17 -10.11 -4.88
N VAL A 217 -12.54 -11.38 -4.74
CA VAL A 217 -13.22 -11.88 -3.53
C VAL A 217 -12.39 -11.62 -2.29
N ILE A 218 -11.08 -11.91 -2.33
CA ILE A 218 -10.15 -11.66 -1.22
C ILE A 218 -10.09 -10.17 -0.91
N ALA A 219 -9.79 -9.33 -1.90
CA ALA A 219 -9.66 -7.89 -1.72
C ALA A 219 -10.93 -7.27 -1.12
N ARG A 220 -12.11 -7.56 -1.70
CA ARG A 220 -13.39 -7.04 -1.21
C ARG A 220 -13.69 -7.50 0.21
N THR A 221 -13.56 -8.80 0.46
CA THR A 221 -13.99 -9.38 1.73
C THR A 221 -13.09 -8.93 2.87
N GLU A 222 -11.78 -8.83 2.62
CA GLU A 222 -10.81 -8.53 3.67
C GLU A 222 -10.70 -7.03 3.95
N VAL A 223 -10.87 -6.18 2.94
CA VAL A 223 -11.07 -4.72 3.15
C VAL A 223 -12.33 -4.47 3.97
N LEU A 224 -13.46 -5.10 3.62
CA LEU A 224 -14.71 -4.94 4.36
C LEU A 224 -14.58 -5.47 5.80
N ARG A 225 -13.91 -6.62 5.99
CA ARG A 225 -13.63 -7.18 7.32
C ARG A 225 -12.85 -6.21 8.18
N ALA A 226 -11.78 -5.64 7.64
CA ALA A 226 -10.93 -4.71 8.35
C ALA A 226 -11.73 -3.49 8.83
N HIS A 227 -12.49 -2.86 7.94
CA HIS A 227 -13.29 -1.68 8.29
C HIS A 227 -14.45 -1.99 9.24
N ASN A 228 -15.17 -3.09 9.06
CA ASN A 228 -16.25 -3.46 9.99
C ASN A 228 -15.69 -3.75 11.38
N GLN A 229 -14.55 -4.44 11.48
CA GLN A 229 -13.93 -4.70 12.77
C GLN A 229 -13.35 -3.44 13.42
N GLY A 230 -12.74 -2.56 12.61
CA GLY A 230 -12.27 -1.24 13.06
C GLY A 230 -13.42 -0.42 13.62
N ARG A 231 -14.56 -0.38 12.92
CA ARG A 231 -15.78 0.30 13.35
C ARG A 231 -16.35 -0.25 14.65
N ILE A 232 -16.47 -1.58 14.78
CA ILE A 232 -16.96 -2.20 16.02
C ILE A 232 -16.02 -1.87 17.20
N LYS A 233 -14.70 -1.91 16.98
CA LYS A 233 -13.70 -1.54 17.99
C LYS A 233 -13.86 -0.07 18.40
N PHE A 234 -14.01 0.83 17.43
CA PHE A 234 -14.24 2.25 17.68
C PHE A 234 -15.52 2.48 18.47
N HIS A 235 -16.65 1.91 18.05
CA HIS A 235 -17.94 2.00 18.76
C HIS A 235 -17.83 1.53 20.22
N ASN A 236 -17.12 0.42 20.45
CA ASN A 236 -16.88 -0.08 21.80
C ASN A 236 -16.02 0.89 22.63
N GLN A 237 -14.97 1.49 22.03
CA GLN A 237 -14.10 2.47 22.70
C GLN A 237 -14.86 3.75 23.09
N VAL A 238 -15.76 4.23 22.24
CA VAL A 238 -16.55 5.43 22.52
C VAL A 238 -17.81 5.15 23.34
N GLY A 239 -18.00 3.92 23.82
CA GLY A 239 -19.04 3.56 24.78
C GLY A 239 -20.39 3.15 24.18
N VAL A 240 -20.51 2.98 22.86
CA VAL A 240 -21.74 2.48 22.21
C VAL A 240 -21.94 1.01 22.56
N GLN A 241 -23.11 0.68 23.10
CA GLN A 241 -23.43 -0.66 23.62
C GLN A 241 -24.22 -1.53 22.65
N LYS A 242 -24.97 -0.93 21.72
CA LYS A 242 -25.78 -1.67 20.75
C LYS A 242 -25.54 -1.23 19.32
N LEU A 243 -25.38 -2.21 18.44
CA LEU A 243 -25.23 -2.02 17.00
C LEU A 243 -26.31 -2.79 16.27
N GLU A 244 -26.73 -2.25 15.14
CA GLU A 244 -27.68 -2.85 14.22
C GLU A 244 -26.95 -3.41 12.99
N TRP A 245 -27.40 -4.55 12.52
CA TRP A 245 -26.92 -5.14 11.28
C TRP A 245 -27.65 -4.51 10.09
N MET A 246 -26.88 -3.85 9.21
CA MET A 246 -27.42 -3.20 8.02
C MET A 246 -26.98 -3.93 6.76
N THR A 247 -27.95 -4.33 5.93
CA THR A 247 -27.72 -4.84 4.57
C THR A 247 -27.70 -3.70 3.55
N MET A 248 -27.51 -4.03 2.27
CA MET A 248 -27.60 -3.06 1.18
C MET A 248 -29.03 -2.87 0.65
N GLU A 249 -30.01 -3.61 1.19
CA GLU A 249 -31.43 -3.55 0.82
C GLU A 249 -31.71 -3.66 -0.70
N ASP A 250 -30.85 -4.35 -1.44
CA ASP A 250 -30.97 -4.54 -2.89
C ASP A 250 -31.30 -5.99 -3.27
N GLU A 251 -31.51 -6.23 -4.56
CA GLU A 251 -31.84 -7.55 -5.11
C GLU A 251 -30.75 -8.61 -4.90
N ARG A 252 -29.58 -8.20 -4.41
CA ARG A 252 -28.41 -9.03 -4.16
C ARG A 252 -28.20 -9.32 -2.67
N VAL A 253 -29.17 -8.97 -1.80
CA VAL A 253 -29.17 -9.41 -0.40
C VAL A 253 -29.32 -10.93 -0.35
N CYS A 254 -28.42 -11.60 0.36
CA CYS A 254 -28.39 -13.06 0.39
C CYS A 254 -29.31 -13.63 1.49
N PRO A 255 -29.70 -14.91 1.40
CA PRO A 255 -30.52 -15.58 2.43
C PRO A 255 -29.89 -15.65 3.81
N ILE A 256 -28.57 -15.47 3.93
CA ILE A 256 -27.86 -15.46 5.22
C ILE A 256 -28.02 -14.09 5.90
N CYS A 257 -27.87 -13.01 5.14
CA CYS A 257 -27.85 -11.65 5.67
C CYS A 257 -29.24 -11.00 5.76
N GLY A 258 -30.16 -11.36 4.85
CA GLY A 258 -31.53 -10.82 4.87
C GLY A 258 -32.22 -10.99 6.23
N PRO A 259 -32.19 -12.19 6.86
CA PRO A 259 -32.76 -12.39 8.19
C PRO A 259 -32.04 -11.65 9.32
N LEU A 260 -30.87 -11.06 9.08
CA LEU A 260 -30.13 -10.27 10.06
C LEU A 260 -30.41 -8.77 9.92
N ASP A 261 -30.99 -8.33 8.81
CA ASP A 261 -31.24 -6.91 8.56
C ASP A 261 -32.12 -6.29 9.64
N GLY A 262 -31.71 -5.11 10.14
CA GLY A 262 -32.38 -4.40 11.23
C GLY A 262 -32.23 -5.06 12.61
N LYS A 263 -31.57 -6.22 12.74
CA LYS A 263 -31.39 -6.85 14.05
C LYS A 263 -30.32 -6.13 14.87
N VAL A 264 -30.66 -5.88 16.12
CA VAL A 264 -29.81 -5.22 17.10
C VAL A 264 -29.08 -6.24 17.96
N PHE A 265 -27.79 -6.03 18.16
CA PHE A 265 -26.91 -6.86 18.98
C PHE A 265 -26.05 -5.99 19.90
N ASP A 266 -25.58 -6.55 21.01
CA ASP A 266 -24.59 -5.88 21.85
C ASP A 266 -23.28 -5.70 21.08
N THR A 267 -22.64 -4.53 21.18
CA THR A 267 -21.40 -4.20 20.47
C THR A 267 -20.30 -5.26 20.69
N GLY A 268 -20.12 -5.70 21.94
CA GLY A 268 -19.11 -6.72 22.29
C GLY A 268 -19.46 -8.14 21.82
N ARG A 269 -20.70 -8.40 21.42
CA ARG A 269 -21.20 -9.69 20.93
C ARG A 269 -21.75 -9.60 19.51
N PHE A 270 -21.38 -8.55 18.79
CA PHE A 270 -21.90 -8.32 17.45
C PHE A 270 -21.47 -9.46 16.51
N PRO A 271 -22.39 -10.02 15.71
CA PRO A 271 -22.06 -11.15 14.84
C PRO A 271 -20.91 -10.81 13.88
N ARG A 272 -20.04 -11.79 13.63
CA ARG A 272 -18.82 -11.55 12.84
C ARG A 272 -19.17 -11.05 11.44
N GLN A 273 -18.65 -9.87 11.10
CA GLN A 273 -18.74 -9.29 9.76
C GLN A 273 -17.37 -9.32 9.07
N PRO A 274 -17.31 -9.64 7.76
CA PRO A 274 -18.39 -10.17 6.92
C PRO A 274 -18.80 -11.59 7.31
N ALA A 275 -20.09 -11.91 7.14
CA ALA A 275 -20.64 -13.26 7.40
C ALA A 275 -20.16 -14.31 6.37
N HIS A 276 -19.88 -13.88 5.14
CA HIS A 276 -19.47 -14.74 4.04
C HIS A 276 -18.60 -13.98 3.03
N PRO A 277 -17.91 -14.67 2.10
CA PRO A 277 -17.19 -14.01 1.00
C PRO A 277 -18.13 -13.14 0.16
N ASN A 278 -17.65 -11.96 -0.28
CA ASN A 278 -18.43 -10.95 -1.00
C ASN A 278 -19.67 -10.43 -0.24
N CYS A 279 -19.73 -10.59 1.08
CA CYS A 279 -20.72 -9.89 1.89
C CYS A 279 -20.58 -8.38 1.68
N ARG A 280 -21.71 -7.67 1.75
CA ARG A 280 -21.78 -6.20 1.59
C ARG A 280 -22.42 -5.52 2.80
N CYS A 281 -22.67 -6.29 3.86
CA CYS A 281 -23.30 -5.82 5.08
C CYS A 281 -22.29 -5.08 5.96
N THR A 282 -22.82 -4.24 6.83
CA THR A 282 -22.04 -3.47 7.78
C THR A 282 -22.78 -3.32 9.11
N SER A 283 -22.12 -2.74 10.10
CA SER A 283 -22.73 -2.40 11.37
C SER A 283 -22.97 -0.90 11.43
N VAL A 284 -24.14 -0.53 11.95
CA VAL A 284 -24.51 0.85 12.27
C VAL A 284 -24.89 0.94 13.74
N VAL A 285 -24.87 2.15 14.29
CA VAL A 285 -25.33 2.38 15.65
C VAL A 285 -26.84 2.15 15.70
N ALA A 286 -27.30 1.33 16.65
CA ALA A 286 -28.72 1.05 16.79
C ALA A 286 -29.47 2.28 17.31
N TRP A 287 -30.73 2.44 16.89
CA TRP A 287 -31.65 3.43 17.45
C TRP A 287 -32.66 2.76 18.39
N PRO A 288 -32.95 3.32 19.59
CA PRO A 288 -32.30 4.48 20.22
C PRO A 288 -30.84 4.20 20.58
N LEU A 289 -30.02 5.28 20.67
CA LEU A 289 -28.61 5.17 20.95
C LEU A 289 -28.40 4.68 22.40
N VAL A 290 -27.97 3.43 22.56
CA VAL A 290 -27.63 2.85 23.87
C VAL A 290 -26.15 3.00 24.13
N ILE A 291 -25.81 3.66 25.24
CA ILE A 291 -24.44 3.99 25.64
C ILE A 291 -24.17 3.46 27.05
N CYS A 292 -22.90 3.35 27.44
CA CYS A 292 -22.57 3.04 28.83
C CYS A 292 -23.06 4.18 29.75
N GLY A 293 -24.00 3.86 30.63
CA GLY A 293 -24.61 4.81 31.57
C GLY A 293 -26.01 5.31 31.19
N GLY A 294 -26.61 4.87 30.08
CA GLY A 294 -28.02 5.15 29.77
C GLY A 294 -28.42 5.00 28.30
N GLU A 295 -29.66 5.37 28.00
CA GLU A 295 -30.19 5.46 26.62
C GLU A 295 -30.37 6.93 26.23
N LEU A 296 -29.75 7.34 25.12
CA LEU A 296 -29.98 8.64 24.51
C LEU A 296 -31.13 8.52 23.50
N GLY A 297 -32.33 8.92 23.94
CA GLY A 297 -33.54 8.99 23.13
C GLY A 297 -33.77 10.36 22.47
N THR A 298 -35.00 10.63 22.03
CA THR A 298 -35.43 11.89 21.37
C THR A 298 -35.47 13.12 22.29
N LYS A 299 -35.19 12.95 23.58
CA LYS A 299 -35.14 14.03 24.58
C LYS A 299 -33.70 14.20 25.05
N ALA A 300 -33.23 15.44 25.13
CA ALA A 300 -31.93 15.76 25.71
C ALA A 300 -31.87 15.20 27.13
N ALA A 301 -31.01 14.22 27.37
CA ALA A 301 -30.77 13.72 28.72
C ALA A 301 -30.10 14.82 29.55
N ALA A 302 -30.51 14.98 30.82
CA ALA A 302 -29.69 15.71 31.78
C ALA A 302 -28.34 14.98 31.87
N GLU A 303 -27.22 15.72 31.76
CA GLU A 303 -25.86 15.14 31.68
C GLU A 303 -25.70 13.99 32.69
N PRO A 304 -25.74 12.73 32.23
CA PRO A 304 -25.22 11.66 33.05
C PRO A 304 -23.69 11.80 33.00
N ASP A 305 -22.99 11.25 33.98
CA ASP A 305 -21.58 10.88 33.86
C ASP A 305 -21.45 9.83 32.74
N ALA A 306 -21.64 10.25 31.49
CA ALA A 306 -21.73 9.37 30.35
C ALA A 306 -20.33 8.81 30.08
N CYS A 307 -20.20 7.49 30.09
CA CYS A 307 -18.95 6.81 29.75
C CYS A 307 -18.59 6.93 28.25
N ILE A 308 -19.35 7.74 27.49
CA ILE A 308 -18.95 8.17 26.15
C ILE A 308 -17.68 9.00 26.25
N LEU A 309 -16.65 8.61 25.47
CA LEU A 309 -15.50 9.47 25.27
C LEU A 309 -15.94 10.75 24.56
N PRO A 310 -15.84 11.93 25.21
CA PRO A 310 -16.22 13.16 24.54
C PRO A 310 -15.26 13.40 23.36
N PRO A 311 -15.69 14.13 22.31
CA PRO A 311 -14.83 14.42 21.14
C PRO A 311 -13.41 14.87 21.48
N GLN A 312 -13.23 15.59 22.59
CA GLN A 312 -11.95 16.05 23.15
C GLN A 312 -11.03 14.92 23.60
N ALA A 313 -11.60 13.89 24.24
CA ALA A 313 -10.84 12.73 24.65
C ALA A 313 -10.39 11.94 23.42
N ILE A 314 -11.26 11.81 22.42
CA ILE A 314 -10.96 11.18 21.13
C ILE A 314 -9.87 11.97 20.40
N GLU A 315 -9.97 13.29 20.32
CA GLU A 315 -8.97 14.16 19.70
C GLU A 315 -7.62 14.06 20.40
N LYS A 316 -7.59 14.13 21.75
CA LYS A 316 -6.35 13.97 22.52
C LYS A 316 -5.71 12.61 22.27
N GLN A 317 -6.50 11.53 22.22
CA GLN A 317 -6.02 10.19 21.88
C GLN A 317 -5.49 10.13 20.44
N ALA A 318 -6.18 10.74 19.48
CA ALA A 318 -5.75 10.80 18.09
C ALA A 318 -4.46 11.62 17.92
N MET A 319 -4.32 12.76 18.60
CA MET A 319 -3.10 13.56 18.63
C MET A 319 -1.95 12.79 19.27
N ALA A 320 -2.20 12.07 20.37
CA ALA A 320 -1.19 11.22 21.01
C ALA A 320 -0.74 10.10 20.06
N LYS A 321 -1.68 9.42 19.39
CA LYS A 321 -1.39 8.38 18.40
C LYS A 321 -0.61 8.93 17.19
N SER A 322 -1.02 10.08 16.66
CA SER A 322 -0.31 10.74 15.56
C SER A 322 1.12 11.16 15.95
N LYS A 323 1.32 11.67 17.17
CA LYS A 323 2.67 11.96 17.70
C LYS A 323 3.50 10.69 17.85
N GLU A 324 2.89 9.60 18.30
CA GLU A 324 3.57 8.30 18.40
C GLU A 324 3.96 7.78 17.01
N ASP A 325 3.03 7.76 16.05
CA ASP A 325 3.31 7.34 14.67
C ASP A 325 4.38 8.21 14.01
N ALA A 326 4.36 9.53 14.24
CA ALA A 326 5.42 10.44 13.77
C ALA A 326 6.77 10.11 14.40
N LYS A 327 6.81 9.78 15.70
CA LYS A 327 8.03 9.33 16.38
C LYS A 327 8.56 8.02 15.79
N LEU A 328 7.68 7.04 15.55
CA LEU A 328 8.06 5.76 14.93
C LEU A 328 8.60 5.95 13.52
N LYS A 329 7.92 6.78 12.73
CA LYS A 329 8.34 7.13 11.37
C LYS A 329 9.70 7.81 11.37
N ALA A 330 9.92 8.79 12.23
CA ALA A 330 11.21 9.48 12.34
C ALA A 330 12.34 8.51 12.72
N ALA A 331 12.11 7.62 13.68
CA ALA A 331 13.08 6.60 14.09
C ALA A 331 13.39 5.59 12.97
N PHE A 332 12.42 5.30 12.11
CA PHE A 332 12.64 4.45 10.93
C PHE A 332 13.39 5.19 9.82
N GLU A 333 12.99 6.44 9.55
CA GLU A 333 13.55 7.25 8.47
C GLU A 333 15.02 7.59 8.69
N SER A 334 15.43 7.82 9.96
CA SER A 334 16.83 8.05 10.32
C SER A 334 17.73 6.92 9.83
N GLY A 335 17.23 5.67 9.89
CA GLY A 335 17.98 4.47 9.54
C GLY A 335 19.10 4.15 10.53
N GLN A 336 19.11 4.78 11.71
CA GLN A 336 20.09 4.52 12.75
C GLN A 336 19.58 3.45 13.72
N ILE A 337 20.42 2.44 13.99
CA ILE A 337 20.12 1.39 14.98
C ILE A 337 19.89 1.99 16.38
N ALA A 338 20.60 3.07 16.71
CA ALA A 338 20.46 3.78 17.99
C ALA A 338 19.03 4.30 18.22
N ASP A 339 18.40 4.90 17.21
CA ASP A 339 17.03 5.41 17.31
C ASP A 339 16.01 4.28 17.47
N LEU A 340 16.17 3.19 16.72
CA LEU A 340 15.33 2.00 16.84
C LEU A 340 15.47 1.32 18.21
N ASN A 341 16.66 1.37 18.83
CA ASN A 341 16.90 0.83 20.17
C ASN A 341 16.09 1.54 21.27
N THR A 342 15.75 2.83 21.08
CA THR A 342 14.93 3.59 22.03
C THR A 342 13.46 3.14 22.06
N LEU A 343 13.03 2.35 21.08
CA LEU A 343 11.65 1.90 20.96
C LEU A 343 11.37 0.66 21.82
N THR A 344 10.12 0.55 22.28
CA THR A 344 9.62 -0.66 22.95
C THR A 344 9.41 -1.80 21.96
N VAL A 345 9.33 -3.04 22.45
CA VAL A 345 9.06 -4.22 21.59
C VAL A 345 7.76 -4.05 20.80
N LYS A 346 6.70 -3.52 21.45
CA LYS A 346 5.39 -3.29 20.80
C LYS A 346 5.47 -2.22 19.71
N GLN A 347 6.27 -1.18 19.93
CA GLN A 347 6.54 -0.13 18.93
C GLN A 347 7.34 -0.67 17.74
N LEU A 348 8.38 -1.47 17.98
CA LEU A 348 9.15 -2.12 16.92
C LEU A 348 8.32 -3.12 16.13
N GLN A 349 7.44 -3.87 16.79
CA GLN A 349 6.47 -4.73 16.12
C GLN A 349 5.55 -3.90 15.22
N THR A 350 5.00 -2.79 15.73
CA THR A 350 4.13 -1.89 14.96
C THR A 350 4.86 -1.34 13.73
N LEU A 351 6.09 -0.88 13.90
CA LEU A 351 6.93 -0.36 12.83
C LEU A 351 7.31 -1.45 11.81
N ALA A 352 7.58 -2.67 12.26
CA ALA A 352 7.81 -3.84 11.39
C ALA A 352 6.57 -4.16 10.54
N LYS A 353 5.38 -4.13 11.15
CA LYS A 353 4.10 -4.34 10.45
C LYS A 353 3.86 -3.27 9.38
N GLN A 354 4.10 -2.00 9.71
CA GLN A 354 3.96 -0.87 8.78
C GLN A 354 4.91 -0.97 7.57
N ASN A 355 6.13 -1.50 7.78
CA ASN A 355 7.17 -1.57 6.74
C ASN A 355 7.31 -2.96 6.09
N GLY A 356 6.34 -3.86 6.33
CA GLY A 356 6.30 -5.18 5.69
C GLY A 356 7.36 -6.17 6.17
N VAL A 357 7.86 -6.00 7.40
CA VAL A 357 8.79 -6.93 8.07
C VAL A 357 7.97 -7.90 8.93
N SER A 358 8.16 -9.21 8.74
CA SER A 358 7.46 -10.24 9.51
C SER A 358 7.95 -10.29 10.96
N ILE A 359 7.03 -10.22 11.93
CA ILE A 359 7.34 -10.39 13.36
C ILE A 359 7.53 -11.85 13.73
N ALA A 360 6.79 -12.75 13.09
CA ALA A 360 6.96 -14.18 13.30
C ALA A 360 8.17 -14.66 12.48
N ARG A 361 8.96 -15.56 13.07
CA ARG A 361 10.09 -16.21 12.38
C ARG A 361 9.59 -17.14 11.28
N THR A 362 10.34 -17.23 10.20
CA THR A 362 10.13 -18.17 9.08
C THR A 362 10.89 -19.48 9.31
N LYS A 363 10.61 -20.52 8.52
CA LYS A 363 11.38 -21.77 8.55
C LYS A 363 12.87 -21.51 8.38
N ALA A 364 13.24 -20.62 7.45
CA ALA A 364 14.63 -20.25 7.19
C ALA A 364 15.27 -19.54 8.40
N ASP A 365 14.53 -18.67 9.10
CA ASP A 365 15.04 -18.04 10.33
C ASP A 365 15.27 -19.08 11.44
N PHE A 366 14.38 -20.05 11.58
CA PHE A 366 14.52 -21.12 12.57
C PHE A 366 15.71 -22.02 12.30
N ILE A 367 15.94 -22.39 11.04
CA ILE A 367 17.09 -23.19 10.62
C ILE A 367 18.39 -22.45 10.91
N LYS A 368 18.49 -21.18 10.50
CA LYS A 368 19.69 -20.36 10.80
C LYS A 368 20.01 -20.26 12.29
N LEU A 369 18.99 -20.14 13.14
CA LEU A 369 19.18 -20.09 14.58
C LEU A 369 19.59 -21.46 15.15
N LEU A 370 19.04 -22.55 14.62
CA LEU A 370 19.44 -23.92 15.00
C LEU A 370 20.88 -24.21 14.58
N ASP A 371 21.29 -23.84 13.37
CA ASP A 371 22.67 -24.00 12.88
C ASP A 371 23.69 -23.18 13.70
N GLN A 372 23.25 -22.05 14.29
CA GLN A 372 24.08 -21.24 15.18
C GLN A 372 24.25 -21.86 16.56
N VAL A 373 23.22 -22.55 17.06
CA VAL A 373 23.23 -23.20 18.38
C VAL A 373 23.86 -24.60 18.31
N GLU A 374 23.73 -25.28 17.16
CA GLU A 374 24.35 -26.56 16.83
C GLU A 374 25.22 -26.45 15.55
N PRO A 375 26.44 -25.88 15.65
CA PRO A 375 27.34 -25.77 14.51
C PRO A 375 27.75 -27.16 14.00
N GLY A 376 27.57 -27.41 12.70
CA GLY A 376 28.02 -28.65 12.04
C GLY A 376 26.94 -29.71 11.82
N PHE A 377 25.70 -29.46 12.25
CA PHE A 377 24.55 -30.30 11.92
C PHE A 377 23.69 -29.60 10.86
N ASP A 378 23.30 -30.31 9.80
CA ASP A 378 22.43 -29.76 8.76
C ASP A 378 20.95 -29.83 9.20
N HIS A 379 20.34 -28.66 9.40
CA HIS A 379 18.95 -28.53 9.82
C HIS A 379 17.99 -28.25 8.64
N SER A 380 18.46 -28.25 7.40
CA SER A 380 17.68 -27.86 6.20
C SER A 380 16.41 -28.72 5.99
N ASP A 381 16.50 -30.02 6.30
CA ASP A 381 15.43 -31.01 6.13
C ASP A 381 14.38 -30.98 7.25
N LEU A 382 14.62 -30.27 8.36
CA LEU A 382 13.68 -30.26 9.48
C LEU A 382 12.36 -29.57 9.11
N THR A 383 11.26 -30.28 9.31
CA THR A 383 9.91 -29.78 9.03
C THR A 383 8.93 -30.17 10.13
N GLY A 384 7.80 -29.45 10.20
CA GLY A 384 6.64 -29.82 11.01
C GLY A 384 6.94 -30.04 12.50
N ALA A 385 6.62 -31.23 13.00
CA ALA A 385 6.73 -31.59 14.41
C ALA A 385 8.19 -31.72 14.87
N ALA A 386 9.09 -32.25 14.02
CA ALA A 386 10.51 -32.40 14.34
C ALA A 386 11.19 -31.05 14.53
N LEU A 387 10.89 -30.08 13.66
CA LEU A 387 11.38 -28.70 13.81
C LEU A 387 10.86 -28.07 15.11
N LYS A 388 9.57 -28.24 15.44
CA LYS A 388 9.00 -27.71 16.69
C LYS A 388 9.65 -28.32 17.95
N ALA A 389 10.02 -29.59 17.91
CA ALA A 389 10.68 -30.26 19.03
C ALA A 389 12.08 -29.68 19.29
N LYS A 390 12.93 -29.57 18.25
CA LYS A 390 14.26 -28.94 18.37
C LYS A 390 14.19 -27.46 18.78
N LEU A 391 13.22 -26.71 18.27
CA LEU A 391 13.03 -25.31 18.68
C LEU A 391 12.67 -25.17 20.16
N LYS A 392 11.89 -26.12 20.71
CA LYS A 392 11.54 -26.15 22.13
C LYS A 392 12.73 -26.54 23.00
N GLU A 393 13.55 -27.49 22.56
CA GLU A 393 14.79 -27.92 23.20
C GLU A 393 15.78 -26.75 23.38
N HIS A 394 16.00 -26.00 22.30
CA HIS A 394 16.90 -24.83 22.29
C HIS A 394 16.26 -23.52 22.75
N LYS A 395 15.02 -23.57 23.27
CA LYS A 395 14.25 -22.40 23.77
C LYS A 395 14.13 -21.26 22.75
N ILE A 396 14.06 -21.59 21.45
CA ILE A 396 13.93 -20.60 20.37
C ILE A 396 12.46 -20.19 20.25
N GLY A 397 12.16 -18.95 20.61
CA GLY A 397 10.80 -18.38 20.53
C GLY A 397 10.27 -18.25 19.10
N LEU A 398 8.93 -18.32 18.94
CA LEU A 398 8.24 -18.20 17.65
C LEU A 398 8.29 -16.78 17.06
N LEU A 399 8.41 -15.77 17.93
CA LEU A 399 8.49 -14.37 17.56
C LEU A 399 9.94 -13.90 17.52
N ARG A 400 10.22 -12.95 16.64
CA ARG A 400 11.52 -12.27 16.58
C ARG A 400 11.79 -11.50 17.87
N THR A 401 13.04 -11.48 18.30
CA THR A 401 13.49 -10.68 19.45
C THR A 401 13.48 -9.19 19.11
N LYS A 402 13.70 -8.34 20.13
CA LYS A 402 13.86 -6.89 19.93
C LYS A 402 14.99 -6.62 18.92
N ASP A 403 16.14 -7.26 19.09
CA ASP A 403 17.32 -7.04 18.26
C ASP A 403 17.12 -7.54 16.82
N ASP A 404 16.45 -8.68 16.63
CA ASP A 404 16.08 -9.20 15.32
C ASP A 404 15.21 -8.20 14.55
N LEU A 405 14.23 -7.59 15.22
CA LEU A 405 13.34 -6.60 14.61
C LEU A 405 14.10 -5.34 14.22
N ILE A 406 15.00 -4.85 15.08
CA ILE A 406 15.82 -3.66 14.82
C ILE A 406 16.71 -3.88 13.59
N LYS A 407 17.40 -5.03 13.54
CA LYS A 407 18.27 -5.37 12.41
C LYS A 407 17.52 -5.39 11.08
N LEU A 408 16.38 -6.08 11.04
CA LEU A 408 15.56 -6.17 9.83
C LEU A 408 14.95 -4.84 9.41
N LEU A 409 14.54 -4.01 10.37
CA LEU A 409 14.04 -2.67 10.09
C LEU A 409 15.14 -1.78 9.51
N ALA A 410 16.36 -1.84 10.05
CA ALA A 410 17.51 -1.12 9.52
C ALA A 410 17.88 -1.59 8.10
N GLU A 411 17.93 -2.91 7.86
CA GLU A 411 18.16 -3.50 6.53
C GLU A 411 17.08 -3.06 5.53
N LYS A 412 15.81 -3.09 5.94
CA LYS A 412 14.67 -2.66 5.12
C LYS A 412 14.76 -1.18 4.75
N GLN A 413 15.14 -0.33 5.70
CA GLN A 413 15.30 1.10 5.46
C GLN A 413 16.47 1.38 4.51
N THR A 414 17.55 0.61 4.63
CA THR A 414 18.73 0.75 3.76
C THR A 414 18.35 0.40 2.31
N ALA A 415 17.63 -0.70 2.10
CA ALA A 415 17.12 -1.09 0.79
C ALA A 415 16.14 -0.05 0.20
N LEU A 416 15.29 0.57 1.03
CA LEU A 416 14.39 1.64 0.60
C LEU A 416 15.15 2.89 0.14
N LYS A 417 16.17 3.33 0.89
CA LYS A 417 17.01 4.48 0.52
C LYS A 417 17.75 4.21 -0.79
N GLN A 418 18.30 3.01 -0.97
CA GLN A 418 18.95 2.60 -2.22
C GLN A 418 17.98 2.62 -3.41
N ALA A 419 16.77 2.07 -3.24
CA ALA A 419 15.76 2.08 -4.30
C ALA A 419 15.30 3.51 -4.66
N GLN A 420 15.20 4.41 -3.68
CA GLN A 420 14.86 5.82 -3.91
C GLN A 420 15.98 6.56 -4.65
N GLN A 421 17.24 6.34 -4.27
CA GLN A 421 18.39 6.92 -4.96
C GLN A 421 18.45 6.45 -6.42
N LEU A 422 18.24 5.15 -6.66
CA LEU A 422 18.15 4.59 -8.01
C LEU A 422 17.01 5.24 -8.81
N ALA A 423 15.82 5.38 -8.22
CA ALA A 423 14.68 6.04 -8.87
C ALA A 423 14.95 7.52 -9.19
N GLU A 424 15.65 8.24 -8.32
CA GLU A 424 16.01 9.64 -8.53
C GLU A 424 17.09 9.80 -9.62
N GLN A 425 18.05 8.86 -9.68
CA GLN A 425 19.04 8.78 -10.77
C GLN A 425 18.35 8.47 -12.11
N LEU A 426 17.37 7.56 -12.13
CA LEU A 426 16.59 7.23 -13.32
C LEU A 426 15.73 8.41 -13.82
N LYS A 427 15.29 9.33 -12.96
CA LYS A 427 14.59 10.56 -13.37
C LYS A 427 15.52 11.60 -14.02
N LYS A 428 16.82 11.57 -13.73
CA LYS A 428 17.82 12.47 -14.33
C LYS A 428 18.27 12.02 -15.71
N VAL A 429 17.87 10.82 -16.13
CA VAL A 429 17.95 10.38 -17.52
C VAL A 429 16.95 11.21 -18.32
N PRO A 430 17.38 11.96 -19.36
CA PRO A 430 16.45 12.65 -20.25
C PRO A 430 15.44 11.65 -20.79
N ALA A 431 14.15 11.99 -20.71
CA ALA A 431 13.10 11.21 -21.36
C ALA A 431 13.51 10.99 -22.82
N ALA A 432 13.58 9.73 -23.24
CA ALA A 432 14.06 9.32 -24.55
C ALA A 432 13.13 9.83 -25.68
N GLY A 433 13.28 11.10 -26.05
CA GLY A 433 12.69 11.68 -27.25
C GLY A 433 13.49 11.34 -28.51
N GLY A 434 14.81 11.14 -28.40
CA GLY A 434 15.67 11.06 -29.60
C GLY A 434 15.66 9.75 -30.38
N LEU A 435 15.32 8.60 -29.77
CA LEU A 435 15.41 7.29 -30.47
C LEU A 435 14.27 7.06 -31.47
N GLN A 436 13.11 7.70 -31.26
CA GLN A 436 11.95 7.61 -32.16
C GLN A 436 12.21 8.33 -33.49
N ASP A 437 12.98 9.41 -33.44
CA ASP A 437 13.28 10.30 -34.58
C ASP A 437 14.39 9.78 -35.49
N LEU A 438 15.15 8.78 -35.07
CA LEU A 438 16.21 8.16 -35.85
C LEU A 438 15.68 7.23 -36.94
N THR A 439 16.40 7.18 -38.05
CA THR A 439 16.14 6.23 -39.15
C THR A 439 16.53 4.80 -38.75
N VAL A 440 15.96 3.81 -39.43
CA VAL A 440 16.29 2.38 -39.19
C VAL A 440 17.78 2.09 -39.44
N VAL A 441 18.44 2.86 -40.30
CA VAL A 441 19.87 2.72 -40.60
C VAL A 441 20.71 3.21 -39.41
N GLU A 442 20.38 4.39 -38.86
CA GLU A 442 21.07 4.95 -37.70
C GLU A 442 20.87 4.08 -36.45
N LEU A 443 19.67 3.53 -36.25
CA LEU A 443 19.39 2.60 -35.15
C LEU A 443 20.18 1.29 -35.27
N LYS A 444 20.40 0.80 -36.49
CA LYS A 444 21.24 -0.40 -36.73
C LYS A 444 22.71 -0.15 -36.44
N GLU A 445 23.24 1.01 -36.82
CA GLU A 445 24.62 1.41 -36.51
C GLU A 445 24.82 1.63 -35.01
N MET A 446 23.84 2.24 -34.33
CA MET A 446 23.85 2.41 -32.87
C MET A 446 23.76 1.06 -32.14
N ALA A 447 22.97 0.12 -32.66
CA ALA A 447 22.87 -1.23 -32.09
C ALA A 447 24.19 -2.00 -32.24
N LYS A 448 24.87 -1.91 -33.39
CA LYS A 448 26.20 -2.52 -33.58
C LYS A 448 27.24 -1.95 -32.61
N THR A 449 27.29 -0.62 -32.47
CA THR A 449 28.27 0.05 -31.58
C THR A 449 28.03 -0.28 -30.11
N LYS A 450 26.78 -0.49 -29.69
CA LYS A 450 26.41 -0.88 -28.32
C LYS A 450 26.33 -2.40 -28.09
N GLY A 451 26.77 -3.23 -29.04
CA GLY A 451 26.75 -4.68 -28.92
C GLY A 451 25.34 -5.30 -28.89
N VAL A 452 24.30 -4.56 -29.29
CA VAL A 452 22.91 -5.04 -29.37
C VAL A 452 22.71 -5.81 -30.67
N SER A 453 22.31 -7.09 -30.54
CA SER A 453 22.05 -7.96 -31.69
C SER A 453 20.90 -7.43 -32.57
N LEU A 454 21.16 -7.32 -33.88
CA LEU A 454 20.16 -6.99 -34.92
C LEU A 454 19.19 -8.14 -35.21
N ASN A 455 19.60 -9.37 -34.89
CA ASN A 455 18.80 -10.57 -35.06
C ASN A 455 17.87 -10.74 -33.87
N MET A 456 16.67 -11.27 -34.13
CA MET A 456 15.74 -11.70 -33.08
C MET A 456 16.38 -12.84 -32.27
N THR A 457 16.70 -12.58 -31.00
CA THR A 457 17.21 -13.61 -30.09
C THR A 457 16.10 -14.57 -29.70
N LYS A 458 16.46 -15.70 -29.09
CA LYS A 458 15.46 -16.65 -28.56
C LYS A 458 14.52 -15.95 -27.57
N GLN A 459 15.07 -15.10 -26.70
CA GLN A 459 14.30 -14.38 -25.70
C GLN A 459 13.39 -13.33 -26.35
N ASP A 460 13.90 -12.54 -27.31
CA ASP A 460 13.08 -11.54 -28.03
C ASP A 460 11.86 -12.19 -28.72
N VAL A 461 11.99 -13.43 -29.17
CA VAL A 461 10.91 -14.19 -29.81
C VAL A 461 9.92 -14.71 -28.78
N ILE A 462 10.40 -15.14 -27.62
CA ILE A 462 9.54 -15.60 -26.51
C ILE A 462 8.74 -14.42 -25.96
N ASP A 463 9.40 -13.29 -25.70
CA ASP A 463 8.76 -12.07 -25.20
C ASP A 463 7.67 -11.59 -26.17
N LEU A 464 7.95 -11.62 -27.49
CA LEU A 464 6.97 -11.28 -28.52
C LEU A 464 5.82 -12.30 -28.59
N LEU A 465 6.08 -13.59 -28.38
CA LEU A 465 5.04 -14.61 -28.33
C LEU A 465 4.16 -14.47 -27.07
N ASP A 466 4.75 -14.10 -25.93
CA ASP A 466 4.03 -13.83 -24.68
C ASP A 466 3.11 -12.59 -24.81
N GLU A 467 3.51 -11.59 -25.61
CA GLU A 467 2.65 -10.45 -25.97
C GLU A 467 1.52 -10.82 -26.95
N LEU A 468 1.82 -11.64 -27.96
CA LEU A 468 0.86 -12.05 -28.99
C LEU A 468 -0.14 -13.10 -28.49
N GLU A 469 0.26 -13.94 -27.54
CA GLU A 469 -0.58 -14.95 -26.88
C GLU A 469 -0.52 -14.79 -25.35
N PRO A 470 -1.17 -13.74 -24.77
CA PRO A 470 -1.16 -13.51 -23.33
C PRO A 470 -1.78 -14.68 -22.55
N GLY A 471 -1.00 -15.28 -21.65
CA GLY A 471 -1.43 -16.38 -20.79
C GLY A 471 -0.95 -17.78 -21.21
N VAL A 472 -0.14 -17.88 -22.27
CA VAL A 472 0.59 -19.10 -22.63
C VAL A 472 2.07 -18.91 -22.25
N ASP A 473 2.67 -19.88 -21.54
CA ASP A 473 4.09 -19.84 -21.18
C ASP A 473 4.96 -20.30 -22.36
N HIS A 474 5.64 -19.37 -23.02
CA HIS A 474 6.54 -19.67 -24.14
C HIS A 474 8.00 -19.89 -23.72
N SER A 475 8.33 -19.81 -22.43
CA SER A 475 9.71 -19.91 -21.92
C SER A 475 10.40 -21.24 -22.27
N GLY A 476 9.61 -22.31 -22.41
CA GLY A 476 10.06 -23.66 -22.74
C GLY A 476 10.35 -23.91 -24.24
N LEU A 477 9.92 -23.03 -25.15
CA LEU A 477 10.05 -23.26 -26.59
C LEU A 477 11.52 -23.30 -27.05
N LYS A 478 11.90 -24.36 -27.77
CA LYS A 478 13.27 -24.57 -28.29
C LYS A 478 13.26 -25.27 -29.66
N GLY A 479 14.24 -24.95 -30.50
CA GLY A 479 14.48 -25.64 -31.77
C GLY A 479 13.28 -25.59 -32.73
N LYS A 480 12.78 -26.77 -33.14
CA LYS A 480 11.69 -26.93 -34.11
C LYS A 480 10.35 -26.31 -33.64
N SER A 481 10.07 -26.35 -32.34
CA SER A 481 8.84 -25.78 -31.77
C SER A 481 8.82 -24.25 -31.85
N LEU A 482 9.96 -23.60 -31.57
CA LEU A 482 10.12 -22.16 -31.72
C LEU A 482 10.05 -21.72 -33.19
N LEU A 483 10.62 -22.51 -34.11
CA LEU A 483 10.52 -22.26 -35.56
C LEU A 483 9.08 -22.35 -36.07
N ALA A 484 8.30 -23.31 -35.58
CA ALA A 484 6.88 -23.44 -35.90
C ALA A 484 6.07 -22.23 -35.38
N ALA A 485 6.35 -21.78 -34.14
CA ALA A 485 5.71 -20.60 -33.55
C ALA A 485 6.08 -19.31 -34.32
N LYS A 486 7.35 -19.14 -34.71
CA LYS A 486 7.80 -18.03 -35.57
C LYS A 486 7.05 -17.99 -36.89
N LYS A 487 6.86 -19.16 -37.52
CA LYS A 487 6.15 -19.27 -38.81
C LYS A 487 4.65 -19.00 -38.65
N LYS A 488 4.05 -19.45 -37.54
CA LYS A 488 2.63 -19.23 -37.19
C LYS A 488 2.32 -17.75 -36.99
N HIS A 489 3.21 -17.00 -36.35
CA HIS A 489 3.02 -15.59 -35.99
C HIS A 489 3.76 -14.60 -36.91
N HIS A 490 4.26 -15.07 -38.05
CA HIS A 490 4.97 -14.25 -39.04
C HIS A 490 6.15 -13.43 -38.48
N ILE A 491 6.86 -13.97 -37.49
CA ILE A 491 7.99 -13.28 -36.84
C ILE A 491 9.24 -13.39 -37.73
N GLY A 492 9.69 -12.25 -38.25
CA GLY A 492 10.89 -12.15 -39.08
C GLY A 492 12.21 -12.41 -38.32
N PRO A 493 13.32 -12.71 -39.02
CA PRO A 493 14.61 -12.98 -38.39
C PRO A 493 15.31 -11.74 -37.82
N LEU A 494 14.96 -10.55 -38.32
CA LEU A 494 15.56 -9.27 -37.94
C LEU A 494 14.61 -8.44 -37.08
N LYS A 495 15.16 -7.67 -36.15
CA LYS A 495 14.40 -6.69 -35.36
C LYS A 495 13.88 -5.55 -36.25
N ASN A 496 12.63 -5.17 -36.02
CA ASN A 496 12.03 -3.98 -36.64
C ASN A 496 12.47 -2.68 -35.92
N LYS A 497 12.04 -1.51 -36.42
CA LYS A 497 12.42 -0.20 -35.86
C LYS A 497 12.12 -0.10 -34.36
N GLN A 498 10.93 -0.55 -33.94
CA GLN A 498 10.46 -0.43 -32.57
C GLN A 498 11.21 -1.39 -31.63
N GLN A 499 11.45 -2.62 -32.08
CA GLN A 499 12.24 -3.63 -31.36
C GLN A 499 13.71 -3.21 -31.21
N LEU A 500 14.27 -2.50 -32.19
CA LEU A 500 15.62 -1.92 -32.07
C LEU A 500 15.66 -0.80 -31.02
N ILE A 501 14.64 0.06 -30.97
CA ILE A 501 14.52 1.12 -29.97
C ILE A 501 14.41 0.52 -28.57
N GLU A 502 13.54 -0.47 -28.37
CA GLU A 502 13.36 -1.15 -27.09
C GLU A 502 14.62 -1.89 -26.65
N ALA A 503 15.30 -2.59 -27.56
CA ALA A 503 16.55 -3.27 -27.25
C ALA A 503 17.69 -2.29 -26.87
N LEU A 504 17.77 -1.14 -27.54
CA LEU A 504 18.71 -0.06 -27.21
C LEU A 504 18.39 0.60 -25.86
N GLN A 505 17.12 0.78 -25.53
CA GLN A 505 16.67 1.30 -24.23
C GLN A 505 16.97 0.33 -23.09
N LYS A 506 16.71 -0.97 -23.31
CA LYS A 506 17.01 -2.03 -22.34
C LYS A 506 18.50 -2.11 -22.04
N ALA A 507 19.34 -2.09 -23.08
CA ALA A 507 20.80 -2.08 -22.93
C ALA A 507 21.30 -0.85 -22.16
N ALA A 508 20.76 0.34 -22.43
CA ALA A 508 21.10 1.56 -21.68
C ALA A 508 20.66 1.48 -20.20
N GLY A 509 19.51 0.87 -19.92
CA GLY A 509 19.03 0.65 -18.55
C GLY A 509 19.88 -0.35 -17.77
N GLU A 510 20.36 -1.42 -18.42
CA GLU A 510 21.25 -2.42 -17.83
C GLU A 510 22.64 -1.84 -17.55
N GLU A 511 23.19 -1.03 -18.46
CA GLU A 511 24.46 -0.32 -18.29
C GLU A 511 24.42 0.65 -17.09
N LEU A 512 23.34 1.44 -16.97
CA LEU A 512 23.13 2.32 -15.82
C LEU A 512 22.94 1.54 -14.51
N ALA A 513 22.28 0.38 -14.53
CA ALA A 513 22.12 -0.46 -13.35
C ALA A 513 23.46 -1.06 -12.88
N GLU A 514 24.35 -1.43 -13.79
CA GLU A 514 25.71 -1.87 -13.46
C GLU A 514 26.58 -0.72 -12.96
N MET A 515 26.53 0.47 -13.60
CA MET A 515 27.23 1.65 -13.10
C MET A 515 26.77 2.03 -11.68
N ALA A 516 25.46 2.01 -11.40
CA ALA A 516 24.92 2.29 -10.07
C ALA A 516 25.35 1.25 -9.02
N LYS A 517 25.47 -0.04 -9.39
CA LYS A 517 26.03 -1.07 -8.51
C LYS A 517 27.51 -0.81 -8.23
N GLN A 518 28.30 -0.45 -9.24
CA GLN A 518 29.71 -0.13 -9.08
C GLN A 518 29.92 1.12 -8.23
N GLU A 519 29.14 2.18 -8.44
CA GLU A 519 29.14 3.38 -7.59
C GLU A 519 28.75 3.08 -6.15
N ALA A 520 27.76 2.22 -5.91
CA ALA A 520 27.37 1.79 -4.57
C ALA A 520 28.47 0.96 -3.87
N VAL A 521 29.16 0.10 -4.62
CA VAL A 521 30.32 -0.67 -4.11
C VAL A 521 31.50 0.27 -3.81
N GLU A 522 31.78 1.23 -4.67
CA GLU A 522 32.82 2.25 -4.46
C GLU A 522 32.51 3.16 -3.26
N ALA A 523 31.24 3.57 -3.09
CA ALA A 523 30.81 4.35 -1.94
C ALA A 523 30.91 3.53 -0.64
N ALA A 524 30.54 2.24 -0.67
CA ALA A 524 30.69 1.34 0.48
C ALA A 524 32.17 1.12 0.84
N LYS A 525 33.06 0.97 -0.15
CA LYS A 525 34.51 0.88 0.05
C LYS A 525 35.07 2.17 0.66
N LYS A 526 34.68 3.35 0.15
CA LYS A 526 35.13 4.64 0.69
C LYS A 526 34.68 4.85 2.14
N GLU A 527 33.45 4.47 2.48
CA GLU A 527 32.94 4.56 3.85
C GLU A 527 33.62 3.54 4.79
N ALA A 528 33.92 2.33 4.31
CA ALA A 528 34.69 1.34 5.06
C ALA A 528 36.12 1.83 5.34
N LEU A 529 36.79 2.41 4.34
CA LEU A 529 38.12 3.00 4.48
C LEU A 529 38.12 4.18 5.46
N LYS A 530 37.08 5.03 5.42
CA LYS A 530 36.91 6.14 6.36
C LYS A 530 36.77 5.64 7.80
N LYS A 531 35.92 4.64 8.05
CA LYS A 531 35.75 4.04 9.39
C LYS A 531 37.02 3.35 9.88
N ALA A 532 37.74 2.66 8.99
CA ALA A 532 39.03 2.06 9.33
C ALA A 532 40.06 3.14 9.74
N LYS A 533 40.09 4.28 9.04
CA LYS A 533 40.95 5.42 9.38
C LYS A 533 40.59 6.04 10.72
N GLU A 534 39.30 6.29 10.97
CA GLU A 534 38.81 6.86 12.24
C GLU A 534 39.10 5.92 13.43
N SER A 535 38.91 4.61 13.25
CA SER A 535 39.23 3.61 14.28
C SER A 535 40.73 3.56 14.59
N LEU A 536 41.58 3.72 13.57
CA LEU A 536 43.03 3.77 13.74
C LEU A 536 43.45 5.05 14.47
N GLU A 537 42.88 6.20 14.13
CA GLU A 537 43.16 7.48 14.80
C GLU A 537 42.71 7.46 16.27
N GLN A 538 41.54 6.91 16.56
CA GLN A 538 41.04 6.75 17.93
C GLN A 538 41.91 5.80 18.76
N ALA A 539 42.34 4.67 18.18
CA ALA A 539 43.22 3.74 18.88
C ALA A 539 44.59 4.36 19.16
N ALA A 540 45.15 5.13 18.21
CA ALA A 540 46.41 5.84 18.39
C ALA A 540 46.33 6.97 19.44
N ALA A 541 45.21 7.69 19.51
CA ALA A 541 44.99 8.75 20.48
C ALA A 541 44.93 8.26 21.94
N LYS A 542 44.50 7.01 22.17
CA LYS A 542 44.46 6.39 23.50
C LYS A 542 45.83 6.01 24.03
N VAL A 543 46.86 5.95 23.19
CA VAL A 543 48.23 5.62 23.61
C VAL A 543 48.91 6.88 24.17
N VAL A 544 48.85 7.04 25.48
CA VAL A 544 49.47 8.15 26.24
C VAL A 544 50.41 7.56 27.30
N VAL A 545 51.66 8.01 27.33
CA VAL A 545 52.67 7.52 28.28
C VAL A 545 52.32 8.02 29.69
N PRO A 546 52.10 7.13 30.67
CA PRO A 546 51.70 7.53 32.02
C PRO A 546 52.91 8.03 32.84
N GLU A 547 52.72 9.11 33.62
CA GLU A 547 53.76 9.70 34.48
C GLU A 547 54.00 8.91 35.79
N THR A 548 53.14 7.91 36.09
CA THR A 548 53.21 7.11 37.32
C THR A 548 53.14 5.61 37.03
N PRO A 549 53.80 4.76 37.85
CA PRO A 549 53.83 3.31 37.63
C PRO A 549 52.45 2.62 37.64
N SER A 550 51.45 3.22 38.29
CA SER A 550 50.09 2.69 38.39
C SER A 550 49.30 2.72 37.09
N GLY A 551 49.66 3.58 36.12
CA GLY A 551 48.98 3.68 34.82
C GLY A 551 49.55 2.75 33.73
N TYR A 552 50.60 1.98 34.04
CA TYR A 552 51.35 1.23 33.03
C TYR A 552 50.55 0.04 32.43
N ALA A 553 49.65 -0.57 33.21
CA ALA A 553 48.80 -1.65 32.74
C ALA A 553 47.80 -1.18 31.66
N ASP A 554 47.19 -0.01 31.87
CA ASP A 554 46.24 0.58 30.91
C ASP A 554 46.95 1.06 29.64
N PHE A 555 48.16 1.60 29.79
CA PHE A 555 49.04 1.95 28.66
C PHE A 555 49.37 0.74 27.79
N LEU A 556 49.78 -0.40 28.38
CA LEU A 556 50.05 -1.63 27.63
C LEU A 556 48.79 -2.17 26.91
N SER A 557 47.61 -2.01 27.49
CA SER A 557 46.35 -2.40 26.86
C SER A 557 46.02 -1.51 25.66
N ALA A 558 46.13 -0.18 25.81
CA ALA A 558 45.94 0.78 24.72
C ALA A 558 46.94 0.57 23.56
N VAL A 559 48.20 0.27 23.90
CA VAL A 559 49.23 -0.11 22.92
C VAL A 559 48.83 -1.35 22.14
N LYS A 560 48.35 -2.40 22.81
CA LYS A 560 47.93 -3.65 22.17
C LYS A 560 46.71 -3.45 21.27
N GLU A 561 45.77 -2.59 21.67
CA GLU A 561 44.63 -2.20 20.83
C GLU A 561 45.08 -1.45 19.58
N ALA A 562 46.03 -0.53 19.70
CA ALA A 562 46.55 0.22 18.57
C ALA A 562 47.39 -0.63 17.61
N GLU A 563 48.17 -1.59 18.11
CA GLU A 563 48.87 -2.58 17.26
C GLU A 563 47.90 -3.49 16.50
N LYS A 564 46.80 -3.89 17.16
CA LYS A 564 45.74 -4.66 16.51
C LYS A 564 45.02 -3.85 15.44
N ALA A 565 44.80 -2.55 15.66
CA ALA A 565 44.20 -1.64 14.68
C ALA A 565 45.12 -1.42 13.47
N ILE A 566 46.45 -1.32 13.67
CA ILE A 566 47.44 -1.25 12.59
C ILE A 566 47.48 -2.56 11.78
N ALA A 567 47.51 -3.70 12.46
CA ALA A 567 47.54 -5.02 11.80
C ALA A 567 46.25 -5.35 11.04
N GLY A 568 45.10 -4.85 11.51
CA GLY A 568 43.80 -5.00 10.83
C GLY A 568 43.56 -4.00 9.70
N GLY A 569 44.42 -3.00 9.52
CA GLY A 569 44.25 -1.90 8.57
C GLY A 569 44.81 -2.14 7.17
N ALA A 570 44.90 -3.39 6.69
CA ALA A 570 45.58 -3.75 5.44
C ALA A 570 45.08 -3.02 4.17
N GLU A 571 43.89 -2.43 4.20
CA GLU A 571 43.30 -1.66 3.10
C GLU A 571 43.58 -0.13 3.19
N LEU A 572 44.22 0.34 4.26
CA LEU A 572 44.61 1.76 4.45
C LEU A 572 45.94 2.08 3.75
N PRO A 573 46.20 3.36 3.41
CA PRO A 573 47.47 3.78 2.82
C PRO A 573 48.66 3.37 3.69
N GLN A 574 49.64 2.71 3.07
CA GLN A 574 50.79 2.13 3.77
C GLN A 574 51.61 3.19 4.54
N GLU A 575 51.71 4.41 4.00
CA GLU A 575 52.35 5.56 4.65
C GLU A 575 51.69 5.93 5.99
N LEU A 576 50.36 5.81 6.09
CA LEU A 576 49.60 6.10 7.31
C LEU A 576 49.87 5.04 8.38
N LEU A 577 49.88 3.76 7.99
CA LEU A 577 50.18 2.64 8.88
C LEU A 577 51.61 2.71 9.42
N GLU A 578 52.57 3.01 8.54
CA GLU A 578 53.99 3.16 8.91
C GLU A 578 54.23 4.36 9.82
N SER A 579 53.55 5.48 9.56
CA SER A 579 53.60 6.68 10.43
C SER A 579 53.11 6.36 11.85
N ARG A 580 51.96 5.68 11.98
CA ARG A 580 51.39 5.32 13.28
C ARG A 580 52.18 4.22 13.99
N ALA A 581 52.74 3.26 13.26
CA ALA A 581 53.65 2.27 13.82
C ALA A 581 54.91 2.92 14.41
N LYS A 582 55.51 3.88 13.70
CA LYS A 582 56.67 4.65 14.19
C LYS A 582 56.33 5.44 15.45
N GLU A 583 55.18 6.11 15.48
CA GLU A 583 54.70 6.84 16.66
C GLU A 583 54.51 5.91 17.87
N LEU A 584 53.96 4.72 17.66
CA LEU A 584 53.81 3.70 18.71
C LEU A 584 55.16 3.17 19.22
N THR A 585 56.12 2.93 18.33
CA THR A 585 57.46 2.50 18.74
C THR A 585 58.22 3.56 19.54
N LEU A 586 57.96 4.84 19.27
CA LEU A 586 58.51 5.96 20.04
C LEU A 586 57.91 6.04 21.44
N LYS A 587 56.59 5.83 21.58
CA LYS A 587 55.91 5.82 22.88
C LYS A 587 56.24 4.57 23.74
N LYS A 588 56.76 3.50 23.13
CA LYS A 588 57.19 2.26 23.80
C LYS A 588 58.61 2.32 24.40
N LYS A 589 59.46 3.23 23.90
CA LYS A 589 60.80 3.48 24.43
C LYS A 589 60.72 4.47 25.58
#